data_AF-A0A914GJA3-F1
#
_entry.id   AF-A0A914GJA3-F1
#
_cell.length_a   1.000
_cell.length_b   1.000
_cell.length_c   1.000
_cell.angle_alpha   90.00
_cell.angle_beta   90.00
_cell.angle_gamma   90.00
#
_symmetry.space_group_name_H-M   'P 1'
#
loop_
_entity.id
_entity.type
_entity.pdbx_description
1 polymer ?
#
loop_
_entity_poly.entity_id
_entity_poly.type
_entity_poly.pdbx_seq_one_letter_code
_entity_poly.pdbx_strand_id
1 'polypeptide(L)'
;MSDAESPEQRKAMENFVAEYEQTTTDKLNFQFLDIRKDQADLREDDAYSCSTGQSPQNFMRNRYRDILPYNTNRVVLDPTSDNPDGYINASHITFPETSTRYIASQAPLPETVVDFWQMICQYKIKVVAMLCKCVESFAPKCEQYWPKEEGETKTYGSYTVTFVKEDAFNEYCHRSLLVKSEKYGELQVEQLHYTEWPDHGCPTGEEYILQLMERMNELHANDGSPILLHCSAGCGRTGTVIALNIIRELMNNKKLVLICVKQLVLDLRKQRTSMVQTQTQYHLLHKCIAVYCKKMLGITTETKSPSSPPEIIKPISPKLITQLDTPKKLPLISPKPSIITSLPPSTTTTTNEKPTLTINTSNGSNNATNTNNTNPFLNDVANDNAELVVRL
;
A
#
# COMPACT_ATOMS: atom_id res chain seq x y z
N MET A 1 29.48 19.91 -16.16
CA MET A 1 29.18 20.33 -14.77
C MET A 1 29.48 19.15 -13.89
N SER A 2 30.30 19.30 -12.85
CA SER A 2 30.83 18.17 -12.08
C SER A 2 29.70 17.29 -11.52
N ASP A 3 29.80 15.98 -11.71
CA ASP A 3 28.90 14.98 -11.11
C ASP A 3 28.96 14.95 -9.58
N ALA A 4 29.84 15.74 -8.95
CA ALA A 4 29.96 15.86 -7.51
C ALA A 4 28.63 16.21 -6.80
N GLU A 5 28.40 15.54 -5.68
CA GLU A 5 27.31 15.82 -4.74
C GLU A 5 27.44 17.25 -4.19
N SER A 6 26.31 17.94 -3.89
CA SER A 6 26.38 19.23 -3.19
C SER A 6 26.93 19.02 -1.77
N PRO A 7 27.78 19.93 -1.24
CA PRO A 7 28.28 19.86 0.14
C PRO A 7 27.18 19.66 1.20
N GLU A 8 26.03 20.28 0.99
CA GLU A 8 24.86 20.21 1.87
C GLU A 8 24.27 18.80 1.90
N GLN A 9 24.01 18.18 0.73
CA GLN A 9 23.55 16.80 0.63
C GLN A 9 24.53 15.82 1.26
N ARG A 10 25.82 15.97 0.98
CA ARG A 10 26.85 15.12 1.57
C ARG A 10 26.79 15.17 3.10
N LYS A 11 26.73 16.38 3.67
CA LYS A 11 26.60 16.60 5.10
C LYS A 11 25.30 16.02 5.68
N ALA A 12 24.18 16.14 4.97
CA ALA A 12 22.90 15.56 5.39
C ALA A 12 22.99 14.03 5.51
N MET A 13 23.64 13.37 4.54
CA MET A 13 23.85 11.92 4.55
C MET A 13 24.82 11.50 5.66
N GLU A 14 25.95 12.20 5.83
CA GLU A 14 26.93 11.93 6.90
C GLU A 14 26.31 12.07 8.29
N ASN A 15 25.54 13.14 8.53
CA ASN A 15 24.82 13.36 9.78
C ASN A 15 23.82 12.24 10.06
N PHE A 16 23.02 11.84 9.06
CA PHE A 16 22.04 10.78 9.23
C PHE A 16 22.69 9.44 9.56
N VAL A 17 23.80 9.08 8.87
CA VAL A 17 24.54 7.85 9.15
C VAL A 17 25.09 7.85 10.58
N ALA A 18 25.71 8.96 11.01
CA ALA A 18 26.24 9.09 12.36
C ALA A 18 25.14 9.00 13.43
N GLU A 19 23.98 9.64 13.20
CA GLU A 19 22.83 9.53 14.10
C GLU A 19 22.29 8.10 14.15
N TYR A 20 22.15 7.45 13.00
CA TYR A 20 21.63 6.08 12.89
C TYR A 20 22.52 5.08 13.66
N GLU A 21 23.84 5.20 13.57
CA GLU A 21 24.79 4.31 14.25
C GLU A 21 24.74 4.44 15.79
N GLN A 22 24.31 5.58 16.31
CA GLN A 22 24.12 5.82 17.75
C GLN A 22 22.67 5.56 18.20
N THR A 23 21.75 5.33 17.26
CA THR A 23 20.33 5.20 17.55
C THR A 23 20.00 3.80 18.07
N THR A 24 19.31 3.76 19.21
CA THR A 24 18.84 2.51 19.81
C THR A 24 17.45 2.12 19.30
N THR A 25 17.13 0.84 19.37
CA THR A 25 15.78 0.30 19.11
C THR A 25 14.71 1.06 19.92
N ASP A 26 14.99 1.36 21.20
CA ASP A 26 14.06 2.08 22.07
C ASP A 26 13.80 3.51 21.57
N LYS A 27 14.85 4.23 21.14
CA LYS A 27 14.70 5.58 20.57
C LYS A 27 13.78 5.57 19.35
N LEU A 28 13.95 4.61 18.43
CA LEU A 28 13.07 4.47 17.26
C LEU A 28 11.64 4.08 17.65
N ASN A 29 11.48 3.20 18.64
CA ASN A 29 10.17 2.83 19.17
C ASN A 29 9.44 4.04 19.75
N PHE A 30 10.12 4.89 20.53
CA PHE A 30 9.54 6.12 21.07
C PHE A 30 9.16 7.11 19.97
N GLN A 31 10.03 7.33 18.97
CA GLN A 31 9.67 8.16 17.81
C GLN A 31 8.43 7.62 17.09
N PHE A 32 8.32 6.31 16.91
CA PHE A 32 7.17 5.71 16.25
C PHE A 32 5.89 5.82 17.09
N LEU A 33 5.98 5.77 18.42
CA LEU A 33 4.86 6.05 19.32
C LEU A 33 4.36 7.48 19.15
N ASP A 34 5.26 8.46 19.04
CA ASP A 34 4.87 9.84 18.75
C ASP A 34 4.13 9.93 17.42
N ILE A 35 4.63 9.30 16.35
CA ILE A 35 3.97 9.29 15.03
C ILE A 35 2.54 8.73 15.14
N ARG A 36 2.31 7.72 15.99
CA ARG A 36 0.97 7.18 16.23
C ARG A 36 0.08 8.14 17.01
N LYS A 37 0.65 8.88 17.96
CA LYS A 37 -0.07 9.92 18.71
C LYS A 37 -0.45 11.08 17.78
N ASP A 38 0.49 11.61 17.04
CA ASP A 38 0.27 12.71 16.09
C ASP A 38 -0.78 12.31 15.03
N GLN A 39 -0.75 11.07 14.54
CA GLN A 39 -1.79 10.54 13.62
C GLN A 39 -3.19 10.48 14.25
N ALA A 40 -3.30 10.27 15.57
CA ALA A 40 -4.59 10.27 16.25
C ALA A 40 -5.17 11.68 16.27
N ASP A 41 -4.34 12.70 16.50
CA ASP A 41 -4.76 14.10 16.48
C ASP A 41 -5.26 14.52 15.09
N LEU A 42 -4.67 14.00 14.00
CA LEU A 42 -5.17 14.24 12.63
C LEU A 42 -6.62 13.79 12.41
N ARG A 43 -7.13 12.82 13.19
CA ARG A 43 -8.50 12.30 13.00
C ARG A 43 -9.58 13.27 13.48
N GLU A 44 -9.20 14.20 14.35
CA GLU A 44 -10.08 15.24 14.88
C GLU A 44 -10.13 16.47 13.97
N ASP A 45 -9.29 16.52 12.93
CA ASP A 45 -9.23 17.62 11.96
C ASP A 45 -10.03 17.25 10.70
N ASP A 46 -11.02 18.08 10.37
CA ASP A 46 -11.92 17.93 9.23
C ASP A 46 -11.17 17.82 7.88
N ALA A 47 -9.95 18.37 7.78
CA ALA A 47 -9.09 18.26 6.60
C ALA A 47 -8.73 16.79 6.26
N TYR A 48 -8.81 15.89 7.25
CA TYR A 48 -8.54 14.46 7.10
C TYR A 48 -9.82 13.61 7.23
N SER A 49 -10.97 14.18 6.89
CA SER A 49 -12.25 13.46 6.86
C SER A 49 -12.21 12.28 5.88
N CYS A 50 -12.76 11.13 6.30
CA CYS A 50 -12.92 9.93 5.48
C CYS A 50 -14.39 9.62 5.15
N SER A 51 -15.27 10.63 5.21
CA SER A 51 -16.73 10.41 5.15
C SER A 51 -17.21 9.68 3.89
N THR A 52 -16.55 9.86 2.73
CA THR A 52 -16.88 9.10 1.51
C THR A 52 -16.68 7.61 1.72
N GLY A 53 -15.53 7.21 2.28
CA GLY A 53 -15.22 5.81 2.55
C GLY A 53 -16.04 5.22 3.70
N GLN A 54 -16.53 6.05 4.62
CA GLN A 54 -17.43 5.67 5.71
C GLN A 54 -18.88 5.49 5.28
N SER A 55 -19.26 6.00 4.09
CA SER A 55 -20.63 5.90 3.59
C SER A 55 -21.08 4.44 3.48
N PRO A 56 -22.32 4.10 3.88
CA PRO A 56 -22.83 2.72 3.82
C PRO A 56 -22.68 2.05 2.45
N GLN A 57 -22.81 2.81 1.36
CA GLN A 57 -22.66 2.31 -0.02
C GLN A 57 -21.24 1.83 -0.35
N ASN A 58 -20.23 2.34 0.36
CA ASN A 58 -18.81 2.06 0.13
C ASN A 58 -18.22 1.06 1.11
N PHE A 59 -19.00 0.64 2.11
CA PHE A 59 -18.52 -0.25 3.16
C PHE A 59 -17.92 -1.55 2.62
N MET A 60 -18.58 -2.18 1.64
CA MET A 60 -18.13 -3.42 1.00
C MET A 60 -16.94 -3.22 0.05
N ARG A 61 -16.61 -1.96 -0.28
CA ARG A 61 -15.45 -1.60 -1.12
C ARG A 61 -14.17 -1.43 -0.29
N ASN A 62 -14.25 -1.52 1.04
CA ASN A 62 -13.13 -1.38 1.96
C ASN A 62 -12.70 -2.74 2.53
N ARG A 63 -11.44 -3.12 2.29
CA ARG A 63 -10.87 -4.37 2.85
C ARG A 63 -10.76 -4.32 4.37
N TYR A 64 -10.45 -3.14 4.92
CA TYR A 64 -10.37 -2.89 6.35
C TYR A 64 -11.21 -1.66 6.70
N ARG A 65 -12.08 -1.79 7.69
CA ARG A 65 -13.04 -0.72 8.07
C ARG A 65 -12.36 0.53 8.64
N ASP A 66 -11.19 0.35 9.24
CA ASP A 66 -10.40 1.39 9.90
C ASP A 66 -9.34 2.03 8.98
N ILE A 67 -9.19 1.52 7.75
CA ILE A 67 -8.26 2.05 6.76
C ILE A 67 -9.06 2.63 5.59
N LEU A 68 -9.27 3.94 5.63
CA LEU A 68 -10.05 4.67 4.64
C LEU A 68 -9.20 5.81 4.04
N PRO A 69 -9.38 6.14 2.75
CA PRO A 69 -8.71 7.29 2.15
C PRO A 69 -9.34 8.60 2.65
N TYR A 70 -8.52 9.64 2.79
CA TYR A 70 -9.02 10.98 3.05
C TYR A 70 -9.77 11.52 1.83
N ASN A 71 -10.85 12.26 2.07
CA ASN A 71 -11.67 12.83 1.00
C ASN A 71 -10.88 13.81 0.12
N THR A 72 -9.93 14.53 0.72
CA THR A 72 -9.16 15.61 0.08
C THR A 72 -8.25 15.13 -1.05
N ASN A 73 -7.79 13.88 -1.00
CA ASN A 73 -6.87 13.33 -1.99
C ASN A 73 -7.19 11.87 -2.40
N ARG A 74 -8.39 11.37 -2.11
CA ARG A 74 -8.82 10.07 -2.61
C ARG A 74 -8.74 10.03 -4.14
N VAL A 75 -8.47 8.85 -4.67
CA VAL A 75 -8.66 8.62 -6.10
C VAL A 75 -10.16 8.66 -6.41
N VAL A 76 -10.53 9.33 -7.50
CA VAL A 76 -11.91 9.43 -7.98
C VAL A 76 -12.00 8.74 -9.33
N LEU A 77 -12.86 7.73 -9.43
CA LEU A 77 -13.16 7.05 -10.68
C LEU A 77 -14.31 7.73 -11.41
N ASP A 78 -14.36 7.56 -12.73
CA ASP A 78 -15.53 7.97 -13.50
C ASP A 78 -16.74 7.15 -13.02
N PRO A 79 -17.86 7.79 -12.63
CA PRO A 79 -19.03 7.09 -12.12
C PRO A 79 -19.57 6.03 -13.06
N THR A 80 -20.04 4.92 -12.48
CA THR A 80 -20.74 3.83 -13.18
C THR A 80 -22.08 3.55 -12.50
N SER A 81 -22.92 2.69 -13.09
CA SER A 81 -24.18 2.27 -12.46
C SER A 81 -23.96 1.63 -11.09
N ASP A 82 -22.86 0.87 -10.95
CA ASP A 82 -22.55 0.08 -9.76
C ASP A 82 -21.68 0.87 -8.76
N ASN A 83 -21.03 1.94 -9.24
CA ASN A 83 -20.14 2.83 -8.48
C ASN A 83 -20.45 4.31 -8.78
N PRO A 84 -21.62 4.84 -8.34
CA PRO A 84 -22.10 6.16 -8.74
C PRO A 84 -21.29 7.33 -8.16
N ASP A 85 -20.51 7.12 -7.10
CA ASP A 85 -19.63 8.12 -6.48
C ASP A 85 -18.16 7.97 -6.87
N GLY A 86 -17.87 7.03 -7.78
CA GLY A 86 -16.52 6.77 -8.27
C GLY A 86 -15.56 6.41 -7.14
N TYR A 87 -16.03 5.66 -6.14
CA TYR A 87 -15.24 5.33 -4.97
C TYR A 87 -14.30 4.16 -5.21
N ILE A 88 -13.05 4.34 -4.81
CA ILE A 88 -12.06 3.27 -4.62
C ILE A 88 -11.21 3.63 -3.40
N ASN A 89 -10.82 2.64 -2.61
CA ASN A 89 -9.95 2.86 -1.46
C ASN A 89 -8.49 3.04 -1.92
N ALA A 90 -8.19 4.25 -2.37
CA ALA A 90 -6.88 4.68 -2.83
C ALA A 90 -6.69 6.18 -2.61
N SER A 91 -5.45 6.61 -2.46
CA SER A 91 -5.07 8.01 -2.26
C SER A 91 -3.96 8.40 -3.23
N HIS A 92 -4.06 9.60 -3.79
CA HIS A 92 -2.94 10.23 -4.49
C HIS A 92 -1.89 10.66 -3.47
N ILE A 93 -0.64 10.27 -3.69
CA ILE A 93 0.49 10.69 -2.86
C ILE A 93 1.46 11.49 -3.73
N THR A 94 1.79 12.67 -3.27
CA THR A 94 2.73 13.59 -3.92
C THR A 94 3.71 14.15 -2.90
N PHE A 95 4.90 14.50 -3.37
CA PHE A 95 5.91 15.16 -2.55
C PHE A 95 6.49 16.30 -3.41
N PRO A 96 6.26 17.59 -3.08
CA PRO A 96 6.53 18.73 -3.96
C PRO A 96 7.94 18.80 -4.55
N GLU A 97 8.93 18.29 -3.82
CA GLU A 97 10.34 18.31 -4.19
C GLU A 97 10.70 17.21 -5.21
N THR A 98 9.81 16.23 -5.38
CA THR A 98 9.93 15.09 -6.30
C THR A 98 9.00 15.23 -7.51
N SER A 99 9.39 14.61 -8.61
CA SER A 99 8.59 14.50 -9.84
C SER A 99 7.71 13.26 -9.86
N THR A 100 8.10 12.19 -9.15
CA THR A 100 7.32 10.95 -9.10
C THR A 100 6.01 11.16 -8.34
N ARG A 101 4.91 10.75 -8.95
CA ARG A 101 3.58 10.73 -8.32
C ARG A 101 3.19 9.29 -8.03
N TYR A 102 2.47 9.07 -6.95
CA TYR A 102 2.04 7.74 -6.56
C TYR A 102 0.53 7.67 -6.36
N ILE A 103 -0.01 6.47 -6.53
CA ILE A 103 -1.29 6.08 -5.97
C ILE A 103 -1.03 4.98 -4.95
N ALA A 104 -1.42 5.20 -3.70
CA ALA A 104 -1.39 4.19 -2.65
C ALA A 104 -2.79 3.60 -2.47
N SER A 105 -2.95 2.30 -2.70
CA SER A 105 -4.26 1.62 -2.67
C SER A 105 -4.25 0.36 -1.82
N GLN A 106 -5.43 -0.04 -1.30
CA GLN A 106 -5.60 -1.40 -0.79
C GLN A 106 -5.45 -2.42 -1.92
N ALA A 107 -5.15 -3.67 -1.58
CA ALA A 107 -5.30 -4.75 -2.54
C ALA A 107 -6.78 -4.94 -2.91
N PRO A 108 -7.10 -5.17 -4.20
CA PRO A 108 -8.47 -5.34 -4.64
C PRO A 108 -9.15 -6.50 -3.91
N LEU A 109 -10.45 -6.34 -3.71
CA LEU A 109 -11.41 -7.36 -3.28
C LEU A 109 -12.09 -7.96 -4.51
N PRO A 110 -12.75 -9.13 -4.40
CA PRO A 110 -13.61 -9.64 -5.47
C PRO A 110 -14.58 -8.59 -6.01
N GLU A 111 -15.16 -7.78 -5.12
CA GLU A 111 -16.13 -6.73 -5.44
C GLU A 111 -15.51 -5.48 -6.06
N THR A 112 -14.20 -5.28 -5.96
CA THR A 112 -13.52 -4.05 -6.40
C THR A 112 -12.45 -4.28 -7.47
N VAL A 113 -12.30 -5.50 -7.97
CA VAL A 113 -11.30 -5.80 -9.02
C VAL A 113 -11.59 -5.03 -10.31
N VAL A 114 -12.87 -4.78 -10.64
CA VAL A 114 -13.27 -3.97 -11.80
C VAL A 114 -12.91 -2.51 -11.58
N ASP A 115 -13.15 -1.95 -10.40
CA ASP A 115 -12.75 -0.58 -10.05
C ASP A 115 -11.23 -0.42 -10.06
N PHE A 116 -10.49 -1.45 -9.64
CA PHE A 116 -9.03 -1.45 -9.66
C PHE A 116 -8.48 -1.36 -11.09
N TRP A 117 -9.04 -2.14 -12.02
CA TRP A 117 -8.69 -2.03 -13.44
C TRP A 117 -9.15 -0.71 -14.07
N GLN A 118 -10.31 -0.19 -13.65
CA GLN A 118 -10.73 1.15 -14.04
C GLN A 118 -9.74 2.22 -13.60
N MET A 119 -9.27 2.18 -12.35
CA MET A 119 -8.25 3.09 -11.83
C MET A 119 -6.98 3.04 -12.69
N ILE A 120 -6.47 1.83 -12.97
CA ILE A 120 -5.27 1.63 -13.78
C ILE A 120 -5.43 2.26 -15.17
N CYS A 121 -6.54 1.98 -15.86
CA CYS A 121 -6.77 2.51 -17.21
C CYS A 121 -7.03 4.02 -17.22
N GLN A 122 -7.89 4.51 -16.32
CA GLN A 122 -8.29 5.91 -16.22
C GLN A 122 -7.10 6.83 -15.93
N TYR A 123 -6.20 6.41 -15.04
CA TYR A 123 -4.99 7.17 -14.69
C TYR A 123 -3.76 6.77 -15.51
N LYS A 124 -3.94 5.92 -16.54
CA LYS A 124 -2.89 5.45 -17.47
C LYS A 124 -1.68 4.87 -16.76
N ILE A 125 -1.91 4.16 -15.65
CA ILE A 125 -0.88 3.60 -14.78
C ILE A 125 -0.14 2.50 -15.54
N LYS A 126 1.17 2.69 -15.75
CA LYS A 126 2.01 1.68 -16.40
C LYS A 126 2.78 0.80 -15.44
N VAL A 127 3.01 1.24 -14.20
CA VAL A 127 3.80 0.49 -13.22
C VAL A 127 2.97 0.24 -11.96
N VAL A 128 2.87 -1.04 -11.58
CA VAL A 128 2.17 -1.49 -10.37
C VAL A 128 3.14 -2.26 -9.49
N ALA A 129 3.42 -1.78 -8.28
CA ALA A 129 4.15 -2.54 -7.27
C ALA A 129 3.18 -3.20 -6.27
N MET A 130 3.07 -4.52 -6.35
CA MET A 130 2.30 -5.37 -5.46
C MET A 130 3.21 -5.95 -4.37
N LEU A 131 3.01 -5.52 -3.12
CA LEU A 131 3.92 -5.79 -2.01
C LEU A 131 3.36 -6.84 -1.02
N CYS A 132 2.49 -7.74 -1.46
CA CYS A 132 1.93 -8.82 -0.64
C CYS A 132 1.55 -10.04 -1.49
N LYS A 133 1.58 -11.24 -0.90
CA LYS A 133 0.98 -12.43 -1.55
C LYS A 133 -0.55 -12.30 -1.59
N CYS A 134 -1.21 -13.05 -2.46
CA CYS A 134 -2.68 -13.16 -2.42
C CYS A 134 -3.18 -13.76 -1.11
N VAL A 135 -2.42 -14.68 -0.52
CA VAL A 135 -2.71 -15.32 0.76
C VAL A 135 -1.45 -15.31 1.62
N GLU A 136 -1.56 -14.83 2.85
CA GLU A 136 -0.46 -14.81 3.84
C GLU A 136 -1.01 -15.38 5.16
N SER A 137 -0.30 -16.33 5.78
CA SER A 137 -0.74 -17.00 7.02
C SER A 137 -2.18 -17.53 6.96
N PHE A 138 -2.56 -18.12 5.82
CA PHE A 138 -3.91 -18.63 5.49
C PHE A 138 -5.02 -17.57 5.39
N ALA A 139 -4.69 -16.28 5.49
CA ALA A 139 -5.64 -15.18 5.35
C ALA A 139 -5.55 -14.56 3.95
N PRO A 140 -6.69 -14.30 3.27
CA PRO A 140 -6.69 -13.61 1.99
C PRO A 140 -6.29 -12.15 2.16
N LYS A 141 -5.26 -11.72 1.43
CA LYS A 141 -4.71 -10.36 1.44
C LYS A 141 -4.97 -9.60 0.15
N CYS A 142 -5.05 -10.29 -0.98
CA CYS A 142 -5.26 -9.68 -2.28
C CYS A 142 -6.04 -10.62 -3.20
N GLU A 143 -7.08 -10.09 -3.85
CA GLU A 143 -7.74 -10.79 -4.95
C GLU A 143 -6.82 -10.81 -6.17
N GLN A 144 -6.69 -11.96 -6.82
CA GLN A 144 -5.84 -12.07 -8.00
C GLN A 144 -6.48 -11.36 -9.20
N TYR A 145 -5.94 -10.18 -9.53
CA TYR A 145 -6.47 -9.32 -10.59
C TYR A 145 -5.83 -9.56 -11.96
N TRP A 146 -4.95 -10.55 -12.12
CA TRP A 146 -4.32 -10.93 -13.38
C TRP A 146 -4.61 -12.41 -13.75
N PRO A 147 -4.47 -12.83 -15.03
CA PRO A 147 -4.54 -14.25 -15.44
C PRO A 147 -3.44 -15.10 -14.78
N LYS A 148 -3.63 -16.43 -14.67
CA LYS A 148 -2.68 -17.30 -13.94
C LYS A 148 -1.50 -17.71 -14.80
N GLU A 149 -1.75 -18.00 -16.06
CA GLU A 149 -0.76 -18.57 -16.96
C GLU A 149 -0.31 -17.57 -18.03
N GLU A 150 0.96 -17.63 -18.42
CA GLU A 150 1.48 -16.82 -19.53
C GLU A 150 0.71 -17.13 -20.83
N GLY A 151 0.32 -16.09 -21.55
CA GLY A 151 -0.56 -16.15 -22.73
C GLY A 151 -2.05 -16.22 -22.42
N GLU A 152 -2.45 -16.45 -21.16
CA GLU A 152 -3.85 -16.46 -20.76
C GLU A 152 -4.44 -15.05 -20.80
N THR A 153 -5.71 -14.96 -21.21
CA THR A 153 -6.49 -13.74 -21.18
C THR A 153 -7.72 -13.93 -20.31
N LYS A 154 -7.99 -12.98 -19.41
CA LYS A 154 -9.15 -12.98 -18.52
C LYS A 154 -9.87 -11.64 -18.57
N THR A 155 -11.19 -11.69 -18.55
CA THR A 155 -12.04 -10.49 -18.55
C THR A 155 -12.52 -10.17 -17.14
N TYR A 156 -12.41 -8.90 -16.77
CA TYR A 156 -12.86 -8.29 -15.53
C TYR A 156 -13.80 -7.13 -15.87
N GLY A 157 -15.12 -7.35 -15.86
CA GLY A 157 -16.06 -6.35 -16.35
C GLY A 157 -15.79 -6.00 -17.82
N SER A 158 -15.51 -4.73 -18.11
CA SER A 158 -15.17 -4.23 -19.45
C SER A 158 -13.66 -4.27 -19.79
N TYR A 159 -12.84 -4.83 -18.90
CA TYR A 159 -11.38 -4.89 -19.05
C TYR A 159 -10.94 -6.30 -19.39
N THR A 160 -10.30 -6.48 -20.54
CA THR A 160 -9.67 -7.74 -20.94
C THR A 160 -8.18 -7.66 -20.66
N VAL A 161 -7.68 -8.51 -19.77
CA VAL A 161 -6.29 -8.51 -19.32
C VAL A 161 -5.61 -9.76 -19.83
N THR A 162 -4.53 -9.59 -20.58
CA THR A 162 -3.67 -10.66 -21.07
C THR A 162 -2.36 -10.68 -20.29
N PHE A 163 -1.98 -11.85 -19.79
CA PHE A 163 -0.67 -12.07 -19.18
C PHE A 163 0.35 -12.35 -20.29
N VAL A 164 1.22 -11.38 -20.58
CA VAL A 164 2.13 -11.45 -21.74
C VAL A 164 3.38 -12.27 -21.42
N LYS A 165 4.04 -11.95 -20.30
CA LYS A 165 5.27 -12.64 -19.87
C LYS A 165 5.58 -12.40 -18.40
N GLU A 166 6.36 -13.30 -17.80
CA GLU A 166 6.94 -13.12 -16.47
C GLU A 166 8.46 -13.32 -16.46
N ASP A 167 9.16 -12.35 -15.89
CA ASP A 167 10.57 -12.44 -15.55
C ASP A 167 10.66 -12.69 -14.03
N ALA A 168 11.26 -13.82 -13.63
CA ALA A 168 11.43 -14.18 -12.22
C ALA A 168 12.76 -13.68 -11.67
N PHE A 169 12.72 -13.10 -10.46
CA PHE A 169 13.88 -12.70 -9.67
C PHE A 169 13.84 -13.40 -8.31
N ASN A 170 14.84 -13.19 -7.44
CA ASN A 170 14.95 -13.90 -6.16
C ASN A 170 13.68 -13.76 -5.29
N GLU A 171 13.30 -12.53 -4.93
CA GLU A 171 12.22 -12.25 -3.95
C GLU A 171 10.97 -11.59 -4.58
N TYR A 172 11.01 -11.32 -5.88
CA TYR A 172 9.90 -10.73 -6.63
C TYR A 172 9.82 -11.29 -8.04
N CYS A 173 8.67 -11.14 -8.69
CA CYS A 173 8.55 -11.35 -10.14
C CYS A 173 8.06 -10.08 -10.83
N HIS A 174 8.37 -9.98 -12.12
CA HIS A 174 7.95 -8.89 -13.01
C HIS A 174 7.05 -9.47 -14.08
N ARG A 175 5.76 -9.11 -14.07
CA ARG A 175 4.81 -9.47 -15.14
C ARG A 175 4.56 -8.30 -16.07
N SER A 176 4.59 -8.55 -17.37
CA SER A 176 4.03 -7.65 -18.37
C SER A 176 2.59 -8.07 -18.66
N LEU A 177 1.66 -7.14 -18.48
CA LEU A 177 0.23 -7.32 -18.71
C LEU A 177 -0.23 -6.37 -19.81
N LEU A 178 -1.13 -6.84 -20.67
CA LEU A 178 -1.80 -6.01 -21.66
C LEU A 178 -3.28 -5.90 -21.29
N VAL A 179 -3.74 -4.70 -20.97
CA VAL A 179 -5.17 -4.45 -20.69
C VAL A 179 -5.81 -3.76 -21.89
N LYS A 180 -6.99 -4.22 -22.27
CA LYS A 180 -7.83 -3.64 -23.32
C LYS A 180 -9.20 -3.31 -22.77
N SER A 181 -9.69 -2.13 -23.11
CA SER A 181 -11.06 -1.70 -22.85
C SER A 181 -11.55 -0.82 -24.00
N GLU A 182 -12.86 -0.82 -24.24
CA GLU A 182 -13.46 0.06 -25.26
C GLU A 182 -13.27 1.54 -24.89
N LYS A 183 -13.42 1.87 -23.61
CA LYS A 183 -13.38 3.26 -23.12
C LYS A 183 -11.98 3.87 -23.10
N TYR A 184 -10.96 3.11 -22.66
CA TYR A 184 -9.61 3.64 -22.44
C TYR A 184 -8.59 3.12 -23.46
N GLY A 185 -9.00 2.23 -24.37
CA GLY A 185 -8.13 1.62 -25.36
C GLY A 185 -7.23 0.53 -24.77
N GLU A 186 -6.03 0.41 -25.33
CA GLU A 186 -5.01 -0.56 -24.94
C GLU A 186 -3.93 0.11 -24.07
N LEU A 187 -3.52 -0.57 -23.00
CA LEU A 187 -2.48 -0.11 -22.09
C LEU A 187 -1.59 -1.30 -21.67
N GLN A 188 -0.27 -1.12 -21.78
CA GLN A 188 0.72 -2.04 -21.25
C GLN A 188 1.00 -1.68 -19.78
N VAL A 189 0.93 -2.68 -18.90
CA VAL A 189 1.10 -2.53 -17.45
C VAL A 189 2.16 -3.51 -16.96
N GLU A 190 3.19 -2.99 -16.31
CA GLU A 190 4.26 -3.74 -15.69
C GLU A 190 3.96 -3.90 -14.20
N GLN A 191 3.69 -5.14 -13.78
CA GLN A 191 3.44 -5.49 -12.39
C GLN A 191 4.70 -6.08 -11.75
N LEU A 192 5.23 -5.42 -10.75
CA LEU A 192 6.28 -5.94 -9.87
C LEU A 192 5.63 -6.53 -8.62
N HIS A 193 5.64 -7.85 -8.49
CA HIS A 193 5.03 -8.56 -7.37
C HIS A 193 6.11 -9.08 -6.43
N TYR A 194 6.29 -8.39 -5.30
CA TYR A 194 7.16 -8.84 -4.22
C TYR A 194 6.47 -9.95 -3.44
N THR A 195 6.94 -11.18 -3.63
CA THR A 195 6.28 -12.35 -3.04
C THR A 195 6.75 -12.58 -1.62
N GLU A 196 8.00 -12.30 -1.26
CA GLU A 196 8.56 -12.76 0.01
C GLU A 196 8.69 -11.67 1.10
N TRP A 197 7.70 -10.76 1.21
CA TRP A 197 7.65 -9.81 2.34
C TRP A 197 6.84 -10.41 3.50
N PRO A 198 7.47 -10.78 4.63
CA PRO A 198 6.76 -11.38 5.75
C PRO A 198 5.78 -10.40 6.41
N ASP A 199 4.57 -10.88 6.70
CA ASP A 199 3.40 -10.11 7.15
C ASP A 199 3.63 -9.34 8.49
N HIS A 200 4.58 -9.80 9.32
CA HIS A 200 4.95 -9.20 10.62
C HIS A 200 6.44 -8.86 10.75
N GLY A 201 7.16 -8.70 9.65
CA GLY A 201 8.60 -8.43 9.66
C GLY A 201 9.11 -7.56 8.50
N CYS A 202 10.41 -7.65 8.28
CA CYS A 202 11.11 -7.09 7.12
C CYS A 202 11.60 -8.26 6.26
N PRO A 203 11.77 -8.10 4.94
CA PRO A 203 12.41 -9.13 4.14
C PRO A 203 13.79 -9.47 4.68
N THR A 204 14.16 -10.75 4.59
CA THR A 204 15.54 -11.21 4.83
C THR A 204 16.39 -10.77 3.65
N GLY A 205 16.78 -9.50 3.65
CA GLY A 205 17.61 -8.87 2.61
C GLY A 205 17.02 -7.52 2.19
N GLU A 206 17.49 -6.43 2.82
CA GLU A 206 17.13 -5.07 2.41
C GLU A 206 17.43 -4.81 0.92
N GLU A 207 18.47 -5.46 0.40
CA GLU A 207 18.89 -5.39 -1.00
C GLU A 207 17.77 -5.71 -1.99
N TYR A 208 16.84 -6.60 -1.65
CA TYR A 208 15.78 -7.01 -2.56
C TYR A 208 14.66 -5.98 -2.68
N ILE A 209 14.35 -5.26 -1.59
CA ILE A 209 13.45 -4.09 -1.66
C ILE A 209 14.12 -3.00 -2.51
N LEU A 210 15.42 -2.78 -2.33
CA LEU A 210 16.15 -1.78 -3.13
C LEU A 210 16.16 -2.17 -4.61
N GLN A 211 16.37 -3.45 -4.93
CA GLN A 211 16.34 -3.95 -6.31
C GLN A 211 14.96 -3.81 -6.95
N LEU A 212 13.87 -4.17 -6.23
CA LEU A 212 12.51 -3.94 -6.72
C LEU A 212 12.27 -2.45 -6.95
N MET A 213 12.71 -1.58 -6.03
CA MET A 213 12.55 -0.13 -6.16
C MET A 213 13.33 0.42 -7.36
N GLU A 214 14.58 0.00 -7.59
CA GLU A 214 15.31 0.41 -8.79
C GLU A 214 14.60 -0.07 -10.06
N ARG A 215 14.17 -1.33 -10.10
CA ARG A 215 13.42 -1.86 -11.26
C ARG A 215 12.11 -1.11 -11.50
N MET A 216 11.39 -0.76 -10.44
CA MET A 216 10.17 0.06 -10.49
C MET A 216 10.46 1.41 -11.14
N ASN A 217 11.54 2.08 -10.73
CA ASN A 217 11.94 3.36 -11.28
C ASN A 217 12.45 3.28 -12.73
N GLU A 218 13.17 2.21 -13.10
CA GLU A 218 13.60 1.96 -14.48
C GLU A 218 12.40 1.82 -15.42
N LEU A 219 11.40 1.03 -15.02
CA LEU A 219 10.18 0.81 -15.81
C LEU A 219 9.32 2.09 -15.89
N HIS A 220 9.37 2.91 -14.85
CA HIS A 220 8.67 4.19 -14.80
C HIS A 220 9.45 5.34 -15.46
N ALA A 221 10.71 5.12 -15.88
CA ALA A 221 11.55 6.17 -16.42
C ALA A 221 10.89 6.82 -17.66
N ASN A 222 10.79 8.15 -17.66
CA ASN A 222 10.14 8.96 -18.69
C ASN A 222 8.61 8.76 -18.81
N ASP A 223 7.97 8.13 -17.83
CA ASP A 223 6.51 8.07 -17.75
C ASP A 223 5.97 9.16 -16.83
N GLY A 224 4.93 9.87 -17.28
CA GLY A 224 4.27 10.91 -16.50
C GLY A 224 3.07 10.41 -15.68
N SER A 225 2.70 9.13 -15.83
CA SER A 225 1.62 8.50 -15.05
C SER A 225 2.02 8.34 -13.58
N PRO A 226 1.09 8.13 -12.63
CA PRO A 226 1.47 7.76 -11.28
C PRO A 226 1.90 6.29 -11.19
N ILE A 227 2.85 5.98 -10.31
CA ILE A 227 3.14 4.59 -9.92
C ILE A 227 2.09 4.12 -8.93
N LEU A 228 1.44 2.98 -9.19
CA LEU A 228 0.51 2.37 -8.24
C LEU A 228 1.27 1.45 -7.29
N LEU A 229 1.20 1.71 -6.00
CA LEU A 229 1.71 0.81 -4.97
C LEU A 229 0.58 0.30 -4.10
N HIS A 230 0.53 -1.00 -3.90
CA HIS A 230 -0.40 -1.61 -2.97
C HIS A 230 0.24 -2.77 -2.20
N CYS A 231 -0.30 -3.02 -1.01
CA CYS A 231 -0.11 -4.27 -0.26
C CYS A 231 -1.53 -4.76 0.07
N SER A 232 -1.77 -5.35 1.25
CA SER A 232 -3.14 -5.65 1.68
C SER A 232 -3.95 -4.37 1.96
N ALA A 233 -3.52 -3.55 2.93
CA ALA A 233 -4.22 -2.33 3.34
C ALA A 233 -3.81 -1.08 2.53
N GLY A 234 -2.66 -1.13 1.83
CA GLY A 234 -2.11 0.04 1.14
C GLY A 234 -1.45 1.05 2.06
N CYS A 235 -0.90 0.63 3.20
CA CYS A 235 -0.37 1.52 4.25
C CYS A 235 1.07 1.18 4.64
N GLY A 236 1.29 0.03 5.29
CA GLY A 236 2.59 -0.30 5.90
C GLY A 236 3.73 -0.49 4.89
N ARG A 237 3.71 -1.61 4.16
CA ARG A 237 4.70 -1.94 3.11
C ARG A 237 4.72 -0.88 2.01
N THR A 238 3.53 -0.47 1.55
CA THR A 238 3.33 0.62 0.57
C THR A 238 4.01 1.92 0.99
N GLY A 239 3.75 2.41 2.20
CA GLY A 239 4.36 3.64 2.70
C GLY A 239 5.86 3.53 2.94
N THR A 240 6.35 2.33 3.28
CA THR A 240 7.80 2.10 3.42
C THR A 240 8.51 2.26 2.08
N VAL A 241 7.97 1.67 1.00
CA VAL A 241 8.56 1.79 -0.34
C VAL A 241 8.43 3.22 -0.88
N ILE A 242 7.28 3.87 -0.70
CA ILE A 242 7.10 5.27 -1.12
C ILE A 242 8.08 6.20 -0.40
N ALA A 243 8.20 6.09 0.94
CA ALA A 243 9.13 6.91 1.72
C ALA A 243 10.57 6.73 1.25
N LEU A 244 10.99 5.49 1.02
CA LEU A 244 12.32 5.18 0.54
C LEU A 244 12.57 5.74 -0.86
N ASN A 245 11.58 5.65 -1.74
CA ASN A 245 11.71 6.16 -3.11
C ASN A 245 11.79 7.69 -3.17
N ILE A 246 11.06 8.40 -2.29
CA ILE A 246 11.17 9.85 -2.13
C ILE A 246 12.60 10.23 -1.75
N ILE A 247 13.18 9.58 -0.73
CA ILE A 247 14.57 9.86 -0.31
C ILE A 247 15.55 9.60 -1.44
N ARG A 248 15.42 8.46 -2.14
CA ARG A 248 16.24 8.14 -3.33
C ARG A 248 16.15 9.24 -4.39
N GLU A 249 14.95 9.68 -4.74
CA GLU A 249 14.77 10.70 -5.77
C GLU A 249 15.37 12.05 -5.36
N LEU A 250 15.21 12.45 -4.09
CA LEU A 250 15.85 13.65 -3.56
C LEU A 250 17.37 13.58 -3.62
N MET A 251 17.96 12.40 -3.30
CA MET A 251 19.40 12.17 -3.41
C MET A 251 19.88 12.26 -4.86
N ASN A 252 19.18 11.59 -5.79
CA ASN A 252 19.55 11.55 -7.21
C ASN A 252 19.45 12.94 -7.87
N ASN A 253 18.44 13.71 -7.47
CA ASN A 253 18.20 15.06 -8.01
C ASN A 253 19.00 16.15 -7.30
N LYS A 254 19.91 15.79 -6.37
CA LYS A 254 20.73 16.74 -5.61
C LYS A 254 19.91 17.75 -4.78
N LYS A 255 18.74 17.33 -4.30
CA LYS A 255 17.78 18.16 -3.53
C LYS A 255 17.70 17.77 -2.05
N LEU A 256 18.42 16.73 -1.64
CA LEU A 256 18.37 16.27 -0.26
C LEU A 256 19.18 17.20 0.65
N VAL A 257 18.50 17.95 1.52
CA VAL A 257 19.14 18.87 2.48
C VAL A 257 19.07 18.40 3.93
N LEU A 258 18.07 17.57 4.26
CA LEU A 258 17.83 17.02 5.59
C LEU A 258 17.11 15.68 5.48
N ILE A 259 17.46 14.72 6.35
CA ILE A 259 16.72 13.47 6.50
C ILE A 259 16.04 13.47 7.86
N CYS A 260 14.73 13.72 7.89
CA CYS A 260 13.90 13.55 9.08
C CYS A 260 12.84 12.48 8.80
N VAL A 261 13.15 11.23 9.16
CA VAL A 261 12.28 10.07 8.85
C VAL A 261 10.92 10.18 9.57
N LYS A 262 10.90 10.70 10.81
CA LYS A 262 9.65 10.96 11.56
C LYS A 262 8.73 11.89 10.76
N GLN A 263 9.26 13.03 10.31
CA GLN A 263 8.50 14.03 9.58
C GLN A 263 8.04 13.50 8.22
N LEU A 264 8.90 12.81 7.48
CA LEU A 264 8.55 12.17 6.22
C LEU A 264 7.36 11.20 6.37
N VAL A 265 7.38 10.36 7.41
CA VAL A 265 6.27 9.44 7.69
C VAL A 265 5.00 10.21 8.07
N LEU A 266 5.10 11.28 8.85
CA LEU A 266 3.96 12.14 9.18
C LEU A 266 3.37 12.81 7.93
N ASP A 267 4.21 13.29 7.01
CA ASP A 267 3.75 13.93 5.77
C ASP A 267 3.07 12.94 4.82
N LEU A 268 3.53 11.68 4.80
CA LEU A 268 2.79 10.59 4.14
C LEU A 268 1.48 10.29 4.87
N ARG A 269 1.46 10.31 6.20
CA ARG A 269 0.26 10.06 7.02
C ARG A 269 -0.79 11.16 6.93
N LYS A 270 -0.43 12.38 6.55
CA LYS A 270 -1.36 13.45 6.17
C LYS A 270 -2.03 13.20 4.82
N GLN A 271 -1.45 12.35 3.97
CA GLN A 271 -2.02 12.01 2.65
C GLN A 271 -2.73 10.66 2.65
N ARG A 272 -2.31 9.70 3.47
CA ARG A 272 -3.04 8.44 3.67
C ARG A 272 -2.77 7.92 5.07
N THR A 273 -3.82 7.56 5.79
CA THR A 273 -3.68 7.08 7.17
C THR A 273 -2.72 5.89 7.29
N SER A 274 -1.98 5.83 8.40
CA SER A 274 -1.20 4.67 8.82
C SER A 274 -0.06 4.25 7.89
N MET A 275 0.40 5.14 6.99
CA MET A 275 1.61 4.93 6.19
C MET A 275 2.80 4.61 7.10
N VAL A 276 3.54 3.56 6.76
CA VAL A 276 4.52 2.89 7.65
C VAL A 276 3.83 2.49 8.97
N GLN A 277 3.29 1.27 9.01
CA GLN A 277 2.25 0.90 9.99
C GLN A 277 2.82 0.29 11.27
N THR A 278 4.02 -0.28 11.24
CA THR A 278 4.63 -0.97 12.39
C THR A 278 6.03 -0.42 12.72
N GLN A 279 6.46 -0.60 13.97
CA GLN A 279 7.83 -0.25 14.42
C GLN A 279 8.89 -0.95 13.57
N THR A 280 8.68 -2.22 13.25
CA THR A 280 9.58 -3.01 12.40
C THR A 280 9.75 -2.40 11.01
N GLN A 281 8.67 -1.92 10.39
CA GLN A 281 8.72 -1.20 9.11
C GLN A 281 9.43 0.16 9.25
N TYR A 282 9.22 0.86 10.37
CA TYR A 282 9.93 2.12 10.64
C TYR A 282 11.44 1.89 10.82
N HIS A 283 11.85 0.82 11.50
CA HIS A 283 13.26 0.46 11.67
C HIS A 283 13.90 0.08 10.33
N LEU A 284 13.16 -0.67 9.49
CA LEU A 284 13.59 -0.99 8.13
C LEU A 284 13.81 0.26 7.29
N LEU A 285 12.89 1.22 7.35
CA LEU A 285 13.00 2.47 6.61
C LEU A 285 14.31 3.20 7.00
N HIS A 286 14.59 3.35 8.29
CA HIS A 286 15.85 3.93 8.77
C HIS A 286 17.07 3.15 8.28
N LYS A 287 17.04 1.82 8.40
CA LYS A 287 18.13 0.94 7.94
C LYS A 287 18.40 1.12 6.45
N CYS A 288 17.37 1.05 5.61
CA CYS A 288 17.48 1.20 4.17
C CYS A 288 18.01 2.58 3.77
N ILE A 289 17.54 3.66 4.43
CA ILE A 289 18.05 5.01 4.18
C ILE A 289 19.53 5.09 4.55
N ALA A 290 19.95 4.52 5.69
CA ALA A 290 21.34 4.51 6.11
C ALA A 290 22.24 3.75 5.13
N VAL A 291 21.78 2.60 4.62
CA VAL A 291 22.45 1.83 3.56
C VAL A 291 22.60 2.68 2.29
N TYR A 292 21.53 3.38 1.89
CA TYR A 292 21.54 4.27 0.73
C TYR A 292 22.56 5.42 0.89
N CYS A 293 22.55 6.10 2.04
CA CYS A 293 23.51 7.14 2.38
C CYS A 293 24.96 6.60 2.32
N LYS A 294 25.24 5.45 2.95
CA LYS A 294 26.59 4.85 2.95
C LYS A 294 27.08 4.53 1.54
N LYS A 295 26.20 3.99 0.69
CA LYS A 295 26.51 3.69 -0.71
C LYS A 295 26.87 4.96 -1.49
N MET A 296 26.08 6.03 -1.35
CA MET A 296 26.31 7.31 -2.03
C MET A 296 27.60 7.98 -1.55
N LEU A 297 27.88 7.94 -0.25
CA LEU A 297 29.10 8.48 0.36
C LEU A 297 30.38 7.70 0.01
N GLY A 298 30.27 6.55 -0.67
CA GLY A 298 31.40 5.67 -0.96
C GLY A 298 31.92 4.90 0.25
N ILE A 299 31.12 4.79 1.31
CA ILE A 299 31.46 4.02 2.52
C ILE A 299 31.16 2.55 2.21
N THR A 300 32.19 1.81 1.79
CA THR A 300 32.09 0.36 1.63
C THR A 300 31.81 -0.30 2.97
N THR A 301 30.57 -0.75 3.17
CA THR A 301 30.29 -1.79 4.15
C THR A 301 30.88 -3.08 3.61
N GLU A 302 31.64 -3.83 4.42
CA GLU A 302 31.94 -5.25 4.14
C GLU A 302 30.64 -6.08 4.24
N THR A 303 29.69 -5.79 3.36
CA THR A 303 28.60 -6.70 3.05
C THR A 303 29.11 -7.56 1.91
N LYS A 304 29.10 -8.88 2.08
CA LYS A 304 29.30 -9.82 0.98
C LYS A 304 28.47 -9.31 -0.21
N SER A 305 29.15 -8.91 -1.27
CA SER A 305 28.52 -8.43 -2.49
C SER A 305 27.37 -9.36 -2.87
N PRO A 306 26.18 -8.87 -3.22
CA PRO A 306 25.31 -9.63 -4.10
C PRO A 306 26.11 -9.84 -5.38
N SER A 307 26.45 -11.08 -5.66
CA SER A 307 26.98 -11.48 -6.96
C SER A 307 25.95 -11.11 -8.02
N SER A 308 26.37 -10.29 -8.98
CA SER A 308 25.68 -10.02 -10.25
C SER A 308 24.48 -9.05 -10.21
N PRO A 309 24.18 -8.37 -11.35
CA PRO A 309 22.89 -7.71 -11.58
C PRO A 309 21.73 -8.68 -11.30
N PRO A 310 20.48 -8.20 -11.12
CA PRO A 310 19.32 -9.07 -11.06
C PRO A 310 19.24 -9.89 -12.36
N GLU A 311 19.79 -11.10 -12.34
CA GLU A 311 19.71 -12.04 -13.44
C GLU A 311 18.31 -12.64 -13.42
N ILE A 312 17.67 -12.65 -14.59
CA ILE A 312 16.42 -13.36 -14.78
C ILE A 312 16.68 -14.82 -14.45
N ILE A 313 16.07 -15.31 -13.38
CA ILE A 313 16.11 -16.72 -13.02
C ILE A 313 15.22 -17.42 -14.05
N LYS A 314 15.83 -18.12 -15.02
CA LYS A 314 15.04 -18.88 -15.99
C LYS A 314 14.18 -19.91 -15.23
N PRO A 315 12.88 -20.02 -15.54
CA PRO A 315 12.04 -21.04 -14.91
C PRO A 315 12.62 -22.42 -15.22
N ILE A 316 12.80 -23.23 -14.17
CA ILE A 316 13.12 -24.65 -14.32
C ILE A 316 11.89 -25.29 -14.98
N SER A 317 12.06 -25.84 -16.18
CA SER A 317 10.99 -26.53 -16.90
C SER A 317 10.38 -27.63 -16.03
N PRO A 318 9.04 -27.76 -15.93
CA PRO A 318 8.39 -28.85 -15.21
C PRO A 318 8.48 -30.13 -16.04
N LYS A 319 9.68 -30.70 -16.16
CA LYS A 319 9.93 -32.02 -16.75
C LYS A 319 10.98 -32.79 -15.95
N LEU A 320 10.74 -32.98 -14.65
CA LEU A 320 11.15 -34.20 -13.93
C LEU A 320 10.54 -34.26 -12.51
N ILE A 321 9.22 -34.35 -12.39
CA ILE A 321 8.60 -35.01 -11.23
C ILE A 321 7.61 -36.02 -11.80
N THR A 322 8.14 -37.12 -12.32
CA THR A 322 7.41 -38.37 -12.45
C THR A 322 8.27 -39.44 -11.80
N GLN A 323 7.61 -40.25 -10.97
CA GLN A 323 8.14 -41.32 -10.13
C GLN A 323 8.59 -40.87 -8.73
N LEU A 324 7.63 -40.76 -7.81
CA LEU A 324 7.55 -41.63 -6.63
C LEU A 324 6.16 -41.51 -5.97
N ASP A 325 5.65 -42.66 -5.57
CA ASP A 325 4.55 -42.92 -4.63
C ASP A 325 3.08 -42.80 -5.09
N THR A 326 2.58 -43.93 -5.63
CA THR A 326 1.18 -44.36 -5.52
C THR A 326 0.75 -44.53 -4.05
N PRO A 327 -0.41 -44.01 -3.61
CA PRO A 327 -0.94 -44.32 -2.28
C PRO A 327 -1.57 -45.71 -2.26
N LYS A 328 -1.07 -46.60 -1.41
CA LYS A 328 -1.76 -47.84 -1.03
C LYS A 328 -3.01 -47.49 -0.21
N LYS A 329 -4.15 -48.01 -0.66
CA LYS A 329 -5.48 -47.95 -0.02
C LYS A 329 -5.44 -48.69 1.33
N LEU A 330 -5.78 -48.03 2.44
CA LEU A 330 -6.10 -48.68 3.72
C LEU A 330 -7.63 -48.72 3.95
N PRO A 331 -8.17 -49.75 4.61
CA PRO A 331 -9.61 -49.99 4.69
C PRO A 331 -10.32 -49.14 5.76
N LEU A 332 -11.59 -48.84 5.47
CA LEU A 332 -12.55 -48.12 6.31
C LEU A 332 -12.86 -48.93 7.59
N ILE A 333 -12.74 -48.30 8.77
CA ILE A 333 -13.25 -48.84 10.04
C ILE A 333 -14.30 -47.86 10.60
N SER A 334 -15.50 -48.39 10.83
CA SER A 334 -16.69 -47.73 11.38
C SER A 334 -16.56 -47.40 12.88
N PRO A 335 -17.21 -46.34 13.39
CA PRO A 335 -17.18 -46.04 14.83
C PRO A 335 -18.26 -46.84 15.59
N LYS A 336 -17.92 -47.27 16.82
CA LYS A 336 -18.88 -47.70 17.86
C LYS A 336 -18.70 -46.86 19.14
N PRO A 337 -19.77 -46.65 19.92
CA PRO A 337 -19.86 -45.60 20.94
C PRO A 337 -19.57 -46.11 22.35
N SER A 338 -19.19 -45.21 23.28
CA SER A 338 -19.35 -45.30 24.76
C SER A 338 -18.67 -44.08 25.42
N ILE A 339 -18.99 -43.55 26.61
CA ILE A 339 -20.06 -43.66 27.62
C ILE A 339 -19.84 -42.40 28.50
N ILE A 340 -20.94 -41.82 28.96
CA ILE A 340 -21.01 -40.67 29.87
C ILE A 340 -20.67 -41.11 31.31
N THR A 341 -19.89 -40.31 32.03
CA THR A 341 -19.82 -40.36 33.50
C THR A 341 -20.25 -39.03 34.12
N SER A 342 -21.21 -39.16 35.04
CA SER A 342 -21.97 -38.18 35.83
C SER A 342 -21.27 -37.79 37.14
N LEU A 343 -21.49 -36.59 37.69
CA LEU A 343 -22.34 -36.23 38.88
C LEU A 343 -21.84 -34.87 39.45
N PRO A 344 -22.52 -34.18 40.41
CA PRO A 344 -23.96 -33.95 40.67
C PRO A 344 -24.29 -32.43 40.91
N PRO A 345 -25.57 -32.06 41.22
CA PRO A 345 -26.07 -30.68 41.18
C PRO A 345 -26.36 -30.03 42.55
N SER A 346 -26.53 -28.70 42.58
CA SER A 346 -27.22 -27.97 43.66
C SER A 346 -27.90 -26.66 43.21
N THR A 347 -29.23 -26.76 43.04
CA THR A 347 -30.32 -25.89 43.55
C THR A 347 -30.21 -24.35 43.61
N THR A 348 -31.03 -23.72 42.74
CA THR A 348 -32.02 -22.65 42.98
C THR A 348 -31.67 -21.38 43.79
N THR A 349 -31.86 -20.21 43.16
CA THR A 349 -32.96 -19.29 43.54
C THR A 349 -33.25 -18.27 42.43
N THR A 350 -34.53 -18.15 42.11
CA THR A 350 -35.19 -17.19 41.22
C THR A 350 -35.43 -15.86 41.93
N THR A 351 -35.19 -14.74 41.25
CA THR A 351 -36.03 -13.53 41.37
C THR A 351 -36.10 -12.82 40.02
N ASN A 352 -37.35 -12.62 39.57
CA ASN A 352 -37.76 -11.74 38.49
C ASN A 352 -37.52 -10.27 38.90
N GLU A 353 -37.20 -9.41 37.93
CA GLU A 353 -37.95 -8.17 37.68
C GLU A 353 -37.46 -7.44 36.41
N LYS A 354 -38.41 -7.16 35.50
CA LYS A 354 -38.30 -6.19 34.41
C LYS A 354 -38.54 -4.78 34.96
N PRO A 355 -38.05 -3.74 34.25
CA PRO A 355 -38.94 -2.61 33.98
C PRO A 355 -39.09 -2.34 32.48
N THR A 356 -40.35 -2.26 32.07
CA THR A 356 -40.86 -1.57 30.88
C THR A 356 -41.10 -0.11 31.25
N LEU A 357 -40.96 0.84 30.30
CA LEU A 357 -41.62 2.17 30.17
C LEU A 357 -40.68 3.07 29.31
N THR A 358 -41.08 3.92 28.37
CA THR A 358 -42.31 4.17 27.61
C THR A 358 -41.90 5.07 26.44
N ILE A 359 -42.64 4.98 25.35
CA ILE A 359 -42.62 5.92 24.24
C ILE A 359 -43.20 7.25 24.71
N ASN A 360 -42.49 8.36 24.45
CA ASN A 360 -43.07 9.70 24.46
C ASN A 360 -42.93 10.29 23.05
N THR A 361 -44.08 10.47 22.41
CA THR A 361 -44.29 11.28 21.23
C THR A 361 -44.43 12.75 21.65
N SER A 362 -43.73 13.65 20.98
CA SER A 362 -44.10 15.06 20.93
C SER A 362 -43.99 15.57 19.49
N ASN A 363 -45.12 16.06 19.00
CA ASN A 363 -45.26 16.80 17.76
C ASN A 363 -44.51 18.13 17.85
N GLY A 364 -43.90 18.54 16.74
CA GLY A 364 -43.38 19.89 16.53
C GLY A 364 -43.24 20.15 15.04
N SER A 365 -44.21 20.86 14.47
CA SER A 365 -44.28 21.27 13.07
C SER A 365 -43.23 22.32 12.71
N ASN A 366 -42.72 22.28 11.48
CA ASN A 366 -42.90 23.31 10.44
C ASN A 366 -41.67 23.56 9.55
N ASN A 367 -42.03 23.68 8.27
CA ASN A 367 -41.48 24.55 7.24
C ASN A 367 -40.23 24.13 6.47
N ALA A 368 -40.56 23.77 5.23
CA ALA A 368 -39.77 23.88 4.02
C ALA A 368 -38.96 25.19 3.91
N THR A 369 -37.83 25.11 3.22
CA THR A 369 -37.49 26.05 2.13
C THR A 369 -36.50 25.40 1.17
N ASN A 370 -36.84 25.48 -0.11
CA ASN A 370 -35.95 25.33 -1.26
C ASN A 370 -34.72 26.24 -1.12
N THR A 371 -33.56 25.84 -1.65
CA THR A 371 -32.98 26.45 -2.86
C THR A 371 -31.61 25.84 -3.22
N ASN A 372 -31.52 25.47 -4.51
CA ASN A 372 -30.37 25.48 -5.43
C ASN A 372 -28.97 25.78 -4.85
N ASN A 373 -28.05 24.83 -5.03
CA ASN A 373 -26.62 25.10 -4.98
C ASN A 373 -26.04 24.98 -6.39
N THR A 374 -25.78 26.13 -7.00
CA THR A 374 -25.01 26.28 -8.23
C THR A 374 -23.52 26.11 -7.92
N ASN A 375 -22.88 25.27 -8.72
CA ASN A 375 -21.45 25.02 -8.77
C ASN A 375 -20.76 26.19 -9.50
N PRO A 376 -19.67 26.77 -8.97
CA PRO A 376 -18.67 27.34 -9.88
C PRO A 376 -17.25 27.18 -9.34
N PHE A 377 -16.40 26.36 -9.95
CA PHE A 377 -14.97 26.66 -10.05
C PHE A 377 -14.37 26.01 -11.31
N LEU A 378 -14.38 26.80 -12.38
CA LEU A 378 -13.44 26.72 -13.49
C LEU A 378 -12.94 28.15 -13.72
N ASN A 379 -11.62 28.28 -13.78
CA ASN A 379 -10.80 29.47 -14.07
C ASN A 379 -10.57 30.44 -12.90
N ASP A 380 -9.36 30.42 -12.34
CA ASP A 380 -8.39 31.45 -12.74
C ASP A 380 -6.94 31.05 -12.41
N VAL A 381 -6.08 31.27 -13.40
CA VAL A 381 -4.63 31.21 -13.32
C VAL A 381 -4.16 32.63 -13.09
N ALA A 382 -3.61 32.92 -11.91
CA ALA A 382 -2.75 34.08 -11.69
C ALA A 382 -1.84 33.86 -10.48
N ASN A 383 -0.56 33.62 -10.78
CA ASN A 383 0.63 34.21 -10.16
C ASN A 383 0.44 34.85 -8.77
N ASP A 384 0.95 34.20 -7.72
CA ASP A 384 1.45 34.91 -6.55
C ASP A 384 2.72 34.21 -6.01
N ASN A 385 3.83 34.93 -6.14
CA ASN A 385 5.11 34.62 -5.51
C ASN A 385 4.97 34.85 -4.00
N ALA A 386 5.02 33.77 -3.22
CA ALA A 386 5.29 33.85 -1.79
C ALA A 386 6.47 32.93 -1.47
N GLU A 387 7.64 33.53 -1.26
CA GLU A 387 8.77 32.90 -0.59
C GLU A 387 8.33 32.42 0.79
N LEU A 388 8.17 31.10 0.95
CA LEU A 388 7.97 30.51 2.26
C LEU A 388 9.35 30.17 2.87
N VAL A 389 9.76 31.04 3.79
CA VAL A 389 10.93 30.85 4.65
C VAL A 389 10.70 29.65 5.56
N VAL A 390 11.44 28.57 5.34
CA VAL A 390 11.52 27.42 6.28
C VAL A 390 12.43 27.82 7.44
N ARG A 391 11.88 27.83 8.66
CA ARG A 391 12.64 28.11 9.89
C ARG A 391 13.57 26.93 10.24
N LEU A 392 14.78 27.32 10.64
CA LEU A 392 15.97 26.52 10.97
C LEU A 392 15.78 25.45 12.04
#